data_AF-A0A7V0YG04-F1
#
_entry.id   AF-A0A7V0YG04-F1
#
_cell.length_a   1.000
_cell.length_b   1.000
_cell.length_c   1.000
_cell.angle_alpha   90.00
_cell.angle_beta   90.00
_cell.angle_gamma   90.00
#
_symmetry.space_group_name_H-M   'P 1'
#
loop_
_entity.id
_entity.type
_entity.pdbx_description
1 polymer ?
#
loop_
_entity_poly.entity_id
_entity_poly.type
_entity_poly.pdbx_seq_one_letter_code
_entity_poly.pdbx_strand_id
1 'polypeptide(L)' 'MSEVEKPKKATLIAWSDELDKIYPVLILATTAAAYDVKVTVFVTFWGLLAFKKNDRGITG' A
#
# COMPACT_ATOMS: atom_id res chain seq x y z
N MET A 1 29.70 -12.14 17.24
CA MET A 1 28.85 -10.96 17.52
C MET A 1 27.84 -10.91 16.39
N SER A 2 26.66 -11.51 16.59
CA SER A 2 25.63 -11.57 15.56
C SER A 2 25.01 -10.19 15.41
N GLU A 3 25.16 -9.60 14.23
CA GLU A 3 24.43 -8.40 13.85
C GLU A 3 22.93 -8.70 14.00
N VAL A 4 22.24 -7.96 14.87
CA VAL A 4 20.79 -8.06 14.99
C VAL A 4 20.23 -7.61 13.65
N GLU A 5 19.85 -8.55 12.79
CA GLU A 5 19.26 -8.27 11.48
C GLU A 5 18.02 -7.41 11.70
N LYS A 6 18.14 -6.10 11.40
CA LYS A 6 17.00 -5.19 11.47
C LYS A 6 15.96 -5.68 10.48
N PRO A 7 14.68 -5.80 10.86
CA PRO A 7 13.64 -6.23 9.95
C PRO A 7 13.64 -5.29 8.75
N LYS A 8 13.69 -5.85 7.54
CA LYS A 8 13.67 -5.08 6.29
C LYS A 8 12.37 -4.28 6.27
N LYS A 9 12.45 -3.00 5.89
CA LYS A 9 11.28 -2.10 5.82
C LYS A 9 11.11 -1.60 4.40
N ALA A 10 9.88 -1.57 3.92
CA ALA A 10 9.54 -1.03 2.62
C ALA A 10 8.40 -0.01 2.75
N THR A 11 8.55 1.16 2.14
CA THR A 11 7.50 2.19 2.09
C THR A 11 7.13 2.41 0.64
N LEU A 12 5.85 2.24 0.32
CA LEU A 12 5.28 2.41 -1.02
C LEU A 12 4.30 3.56 -1.00
N ILE A 13 4.40 4.47 -1.98
CA ILE A 13 3.51 5.64 -2.10
C ILE A 13 2.63 5.46 -3.34
N ALA A 14 1.32 5.34 -3.12
CA ALA A 14 0.31 5.24 -4.18
C ALA A 14 -0.41 6.59 -4.32
N TRP A 15 -0.09 7.30 -5.39
CA TRP A 15 -0.67 8.62 -5.70
C TRP A 15 -1.78 8.58 -6.76
N SER A 16 -1.67 7.64 -7.70
CA SER A 16 -2.56 7.56 -8.86
C SER A 16 -3.85 6.81 -8.53
N ASP A 17 -4.94 7.22 -9.17
CA ASP A 17 -6.26 6.59 -9.16
C ASP A 17 -6.44 5.50 -10.24
N GLU A 18 -5.52 5.42 -11.21
CA GLU A 18 -5.53 4.39 -12.24
C GLU A 18 -5.24 3.02 -11.61
N LEU A 19 -6.13 2.08 -11.90
CA LEU A 19 -6.09 0.72 -11.38
C LEU A 19 -4.78 0.00 -11.74
N ASP A 20 -4.28 0.25 -12.95
CA ASP A 20 -3.06 -0.30 -13.55
C ASP A 20 -1.81 0.07 -12.74
N LYS A 21 -1.85 1.21 -12.04
CA LYS A 21 -0.75 1.71 -11.19
C LYS A 21 -0.93 1.27 -9.73
N ILE A 22 -2.16 1.05 -9.29
CA ILE A 22 -2.46 0.60 -7.93
C ILE A 22 -2.17 -0.90 -7.77
N TYR A 23 -2.52 -1.72 -8.76
CA TYR A 23 -2.32 -3.18 -8.66
C TYR A 23 -0.86 -3.59 -8.44
N PRO A 24 0.13 -3.06 -9.18
CA PRO A 24 1.53 -3.38 -8.94
C PRO A 24 1.98 -3.00 -7.52
N VAL A 25 1.52 -1.85 -7.00
CA VAL A 25 1.86 -1.41 -5.63
C VAL A 25 1.30 -2.38 -4.59
N LEU A 26 0.05 -2.83 -4.74
CA LEU A 26 -0.56 -3.78 -3.83
C LEU A 26 0.07 -5.18 -3.93
N ILE A 27 0.40 -5.65 -5.14
CA ILE A 27 1.09 -6.93 -5.35
C ILE A 27 2.48 -6.92 -4.72
N LEU A 28 3.24 -5.83 -4.92
CA LEU A 28 4.55 -5.66 -4.28
C LEU A 28 4.42 -5.57 -2.76
N ALA A 29 3.38 -4.90 -2.25
CA ALA A 29 3.16 -4.80 -0.82
C ALA A 29 2.85 -6.17 -0.19
N THR A 30 2.00 -6.98 -0.81
CA THR A 30 1.63 -8.31 -0.31
C THR A 30 2.79 -9.29 -0.41
N THR A 31 3.54 -9.27 -1.52
CA THR A 31 4.73 -10.11 -1.66
C THR A 31 5.79 -9.74 -0.65
N ALA A 32 6.11 -8.45 -0.48
CA ALA A 32 7.06 -8.01 0.54
C ALA A 32 6.61 -8.36 1.97
N ALA A 33 5.31 -8.23 2.27
CA ALA A 33 4.77 -8.68 3.55
C ALA A 33 4.91 -10.21 3.76
N ALA A 34 4.79 -11.00 2.70
CA ALA A 34 5.00 -12.46 2.75
C ALA A 34 6.49 -12.84 2.97
N TYR A 35 7.44 -12.00 2.56
CA TYR A 35 8.87 -12.16 2.80
C TYR A 35 9.34 -11.58 4.16
N ASP A 36 8.44 -11.41 5.12
CA ASP A 36 8.71 -10.86 6.45
C ASP A 36 9.30 -9.42 6.43
N VAL A 37 9.00 -8.66 5.37
CA VAL A 37 9.36 -7.24 5.28
C VAL A 37 8.24 -6.42 5.92
N LYS A 38 8.59 -5.48 6.79
CA LYS A 38 7.63 -4.50 7.33
C LYS A 38 7.27 -3.49 6.24
N VAL A 39 6.14 -3.71 5.58
CA VAL A 39 5.64 -2.85 4.50
C VAL A 39 4.70 -1.77 5.04
N THR A 40 4.82 -0.55 4.52
CA THR A 40 3.85 0.54 4.72
C THR A 40 3.42 1.07 3.36
N VAL A 41 2.12 1.00 3.06
CA VAL A 41 1.54 1.59 1.85
C VAL A 41 0.85 2.89 2.23
N PHE A 42 1.35 4.01 1.70
CA PHE A 42 0.75 5.32 1.87
C PHE A 42 -0.02 5.70 0.62
N VAL A 43 -1.35 5.69 0.72
CA VAL A 43 -2.26 6.11 -0.34
C VAL A 43 -2.54 7.60 -0.16
N THR A 44 -2.32 8.40 -1.21
CA THR A 44 -2.43 9.85 -1.15
C THR A 44 -3.07 10.45 -2.41
N PHE A 45 -3.61 11.67 -2.30
CA PHE A 45 -4.33 12.40 -3.35
C PHE A 45 -5.43 11.56 -4.04
N TRP A 46 -5.38 11.44 -5.37
CA TRP A 46 -6.34 10.74 -6.21
C TRP A 46 -6.39 9.24 -5.91
N GLY A 47 -5.30 8.66 -5.39
CA GLY A 47 -5.25 7.26 -4.98
C GLY A 47 -6.31 6.88 -3.92
N LEU A 48 -6.80 7.82 -3.10
CA LEU A 48 -7.89 7.54 -2.16
C LEU A 48 -9.22 7.25 -2.85
N LEU A 49 -9.46 7.82 -4.04
CA LEU A 49 -10.71 7.62 -4.78
C LEU A 49 -10.89 6.18 -5.23
N ALA A 50 -9.80 5.48 -5.54
CA ALA A 50 -9.83 4.07 -5.90
C ALA A 50 -10.28 3.14 -4.76
N PHE A 51 -10.20 3.59 -3.50
CA PHE A 51 -10.65 2.84 -2.32
C PHE A 51 -12.01 3.33 -1.78
N LYS A 52 -12.65 4.27 -2.47
CA LYS A 52 -13.97 4.79 -2.08
C LYS A 52 -15.02 3.68 -2.24
N LYS A 53 -15.76 3.38 -1.17
CA LYS A 53 -16.88 2.42 -1.20
C LYS A 53 -18.10 3.06 -1.86
N ASN A 54 -18.76 2.34 -2.77
CA ASN A 54 -19.96 2.81 -3.47
C ASN A 54 -21.19 2.98 -2.54
N ASP A 55 -21.29 2.20 -1.47
CA ASP A 55 -22.47 2.16 -0.59
C ASP A 55 -22.52 3.23 0.51
N ARG A 56 -21.55 4.14 0.56
CA ARG A 56 -21.54 5.23 1.55
C ARG A 56 -21.48 6.56 0.82
N GLY A 57 -22.63 6.99 0.31
CA GLY A 57 -22.86 8.39 -0.01
C GLY A 57 -22.63 9.24 1.23
N ILE A 58 -22.09 10.45 1.04
CA ILE A 58 -21.81 11.42 2.11
C ILE A 58 -23.10 12.15 2.54
N THR A 59 -24.24 11.51 2.32
CA THR A 59 -25.58 12.00 2.63
C THR A 59 -26.20 10.99 3.57
N GLY A 60 -26.65 11.50 4.72
CA GLY A 60 -27.40 10.72 5.71
C GLY A 60 -28.73 10.21 5.18
#